data_AF-A0A3B9W268-F1
#
_entry.id   AF-A0A3B9W268-F1
#
_cell.length_a   1.000
_cell.length_b   1.000
_cell.length_c   1.000
_cell.angle_alpha   90.00
_cell.angle_beta   90.00
_cell.angle_gamma   90.00
#
_symmetry.space_group_name_H-M   'P 1'
#
loop_
_entity.id
_entity.type
_entity.pdbx_description
1 polymer ?
#
loop_
_entity_poly.entity_id
_entity_poly.type
_entity_poly.pdbx_seq_one_letter_code
_entity_poly.pdbx_strand_id
1 'polypeptide(L)' 'PAIGPTTDQCLEVSGVDWVAHRFTDGVRFTTYGRSPAIEILVPSAYKPEPLLLPAFGAAAAAIPQGDHRCQ' A
#
# COMPACT_ATOMS: atom_id res chain seq x y z
N PRO A 1 -10.11 1.42 7.47
CA PRO A 1 -10.51 2.84 7.28
C PRO A 1 -9.68 3.46 6.15
N ALA A 2 -10.22 4.42 5.39
CA ALA A 2 -9.44 5.10 4.34
C ALA A 2 -8.30 5.93 4.97
N ILE A 3 -7.14 5.97 4.31
CA ILE A 3 -5.98 6.75 4.74
C ILE A 3 -6.29 8.25 4.58
N GLY A 4 -6.12 9.04 5.64
CA GLY A 4 -6.17 10.50 5.60
C GLY A 4 -4.84 11.13 5.17
N PRO A 5 -4.70 12.47 5.20
CA PRO A 5 -3.44 13.14 4.88
C PRO A 5 -2.26 12.61 5.72
N THR A 6 -1.14 12.32 5.07
CA THR A 6 0.08 11.76 5.69
C THR A 6 1.32 12.22 4.93
N THR A 7 2.48 12.19 5.59
CA THR A 7 3.81 12.40 4.98
C THR A 7 4.53 11.08 4.70
N ASP A 8 3.89 9.94 4.99
CA ASP A 8 4.41 8.62 4.66
C ASP A 8 4.59 8.47 3.15
N GLN A 9 5.55 7.63 2.75
CA GLN A 9 5.86 7.43 1.34
C GLN A 9 4.67 6.82 0.59
N CYS A 10 4.30 7.42 -0.55
CA CYS A 10 3.33 6.85 -1.48
C CYS A 10 4.08 6.16 -2.63
N LEU A 11 3.66 4.94 -2.98
CA LEU A 11 4.27 4.10 -4.00
C LEU A 11 3.19 3.60 -4.95
N GLU A 12 3.41 3.73 -6.25
CA GLU A 12 2.61 3.01 -7.25
C GLU A 12 3.30 1.69 -7.59
N VAL A 13 2.60 0.57 -7.38
CA VAL A 13 3.09 -0.76 -7.72
C VAL A 13 1.99 -1.51 -8.47
N SER A 14 2.28 -1.82 -9.74
CA SER A 14 1.35 -2.54 -10.62
C SER A 14 -0.02 -1.83 -10.76
N GLY A 15 -0.03 -0.50 -10.83
CA GLY A 15 -1.26 0.30 -10.96
C GLY A 15 -2.08 0.45 -9.66
N VAL A 16 -1.56 -0.05 -8.54
CA VAL A 16 -2.14 0.12 -7.21
C VAL A 16 -1.26 1.07 -6.41
N ASP A 17 -1.88 2.09 -5.85
CA ASP A 17 -1.20 3.05 -4.97
C ASP A 17 -1.19 2.52 -3.55
N TRP A 18 -0.04 2.62 -2.89
CA TRP A 18 0.19 2.16 -1.52
C TRP A 18 0.88 3.25 -0.72
N VAL A 19 0.37 3.51 0.49
CA VAL A 19 1.08 4.28 1.51
C VAL A 19 1.91 3.32 2.35
N ALA A 20 3.21 3.56 2.40
CA ALA A 20 4.19 2.74 3.12
C ALA A 20 4.58 3.42 4.44
N HIS A 21 4.14 2.84 5.55
CA HIS A 21 4.53 3.26 6.88
C HIS A 21 5.62 2.32 7.42
N ARG A 22 6.81 2.86 7.67
CA ARG A 22 7.97 2.08 8.07
C ARG A 22 8.04 1.92 9.59
N PHE A 23 8.26 0.69 10.04
CA PHE A 23 8.58 0.36 11.41
C PHE A 23 10.04 -0.09 11.53
N THR A 24 10.49 -0.36 12.76
CA THR A 24 11.82 -0.90 13.03
C THR A 24 11.99 -2.33 12.53
N ASP A 25 10.91 -3.11 12.48
CA ASP A 25 10.90 -4.55 12.18
C ASP A 25 10.17 -4.91 10.89
N GLY A 26 9.68 -3.92 10.12
CA GLY A 26 8.98 -4.15 8.87
C GLY A 26 8.35 -2.90 8.26
N VAL A 27 7.42 -3.11 7.35
CA VAL A 27 6.67 -2.04 6.68
C VAL A 27 5.20 -2.43 6.60
N ARG A 28 4.32 -1.49 6.92
CA ARG A 28 2.91 -1.58 6.62
C ARG A 28 2.63 -0.89 5.30
N PHE A 29 1.98 -1.59 4.38
CA PHE A 29 1.47 -1.02 3.14
C PHE A 29 -0.06 -0.98 3.21
N THR A 30 -0.64 0.19 2.96
CA THR A 30 -2.09 0.35 2.88
C THR A 30 -2.46 0.91 1.52
N THR A 31 -3.42 0.31 0.83
CA THR A 31 -3.86 0.83 -0.47
C THR A 31 -4.43 2.25 -0.32
N TYR A 32 -3.96 3.18 -1.16
CA TYR A 32 -4.39 4.56 -1.17
C TYR A 32 -5.47 4.79 -2.23
N GLY A 33 -6.40 5.71 -1.94
CA GLY A 33 -7.51 6.03 -2.85
C GLY A 33 -8.59 4.95 -3.02
N ARG A 34 -8.61 3.92 -2.17
CA ARG A 34 -9.55 2.79 -2.23
C ARG A 34 -10.36 2.65 -0.94
N SER A 35 -11.65 2.30 -1.06
CA SER A 35 -12.54 2.03 0.08
C SER A 35 -13.38 0.76 -0.18
N PRO A 36 -13.21 -0.31 0.62
CA PRO A 36 -12.29 -0.42 1.75
C PRO A 36 -10.82 -0.40 1.32
N ALA A 37 -9.93 -0.03 2.24
CA ALA A 37 -8.48 -0.14 2.00
C ALA A 37 -7.99 -1.54 2.42
N ILE A 38 -7.04 -2.08 1.66
CA ILE A 38 -6.31 -3.29 2.04
C ILE A 38 -5.03 -2.88 2.77
N GLU A 39 -4.73 -3.54 3.88
CA GLU A 39 -3.52 -3.34 4.67
C GLU A 39 -2.71 -4.64 4.71
N ILE A 40 -1.40 -4.52 4.51
CA ILE A 40 -0.45 -5.63 4.51
C ILE A 40 0.72 -5.25 5.42
N LEU A 41 1.07 -6.15 6.33
CA LEU A 41 2.27 -6.04 7.17
C LEU A 41 3.35 -6.97 6.62
N VAL A 42 4.49 -6.39 6.22
CA VAL A 42 5.63 -7.14 5.69
C VAL A 42 6.80 -7.03 6.68
N PRO A 43 7.18 -8.13 7.34
CA PRO A 43 8.37 -8.17 8.19
C PRO A 43 9.65 -7.87 7.40
N SER A 44 10.61 -7.23 8.06
CA SER A 44 11.93 -6.87 7.51
C SER A 44 12.77 -8.07 7.05
N ALA A 45 12.41 -9.28 7.45
CA ALA A 45 13.00 -10.52 6.95
C ALA A 45 12.73 -10.75 5.44
N TYR A 46 11.72 -10.08 4.86
CA TYR A 46 11.35 -10.21 3.45
C TYR A 46 11.80 -9.03 2.59
N LYS A 47 12.92 -8.38 2.96
CA LYS A 47 13.46 -7.25 2.20
C LYS A 47 13.89 -7.65 0.78
N PRO A 48 13.71 -6.75 -0.21
CA PRO A 48 13.01 -5.46 -0.12
C PRO A 48 11.49 -5.63 -0.12
N GLU A 49 10.83 -5.07 0.90
CA GLU A 49 9.41 -5.32 1.20
C GLU A 49 8.42 -4.95 0.06
N PRO A 50 8.61 -3.85 -0.70
CA PRO A 50 7.70 -3.49 -1.78
C PRO A 50 7.60 -4.51 -2.92
N LEU A 51 8.61 -5.35 -3.12
CA LEU A 51 8.60 -6.35 -4.20
C LEU A 51 7.57 -7.47 -3.98
N LEU A 52 7.00 -7.58 -2.78
CA LEU A 52 5.95 -8.55 -2.48
C LEU A 52 4.55 -8.05 -2.86
N LEU A 53 4.37 -6.74 -3.05
CA LEU A 53 3.06 -6.13 -3.33
C LEU A 53 2.35 -6.66 -4.60
N PRO A 54 3.05 -7.00 -5.70
CA PRO A 54 2.39 -7.58 -6.87
C PRO A 54 1.60 -8.86 -6.58
N ALA A 55 1.99 -9.66 -5.56
CA ALA A 55 1.25 -10.85 -5.16
C ALA A 55 -0.18 -10.55 -4.69
N PHE A 56 -0.45 -9.32 -4.26
CA PHE A 56 -1.75 -8.86 -3.77
C PHE A 56 -2.48 -7.97 -4.79
N GLY A 57 -1.86 -7.71 -5.95
CA GLY A 57 -2.35 -6.74 -6.93
C GLY A 57 -3.76 -7.03 -7.42
N ALA A 58 -4.08 -8.30 -7.70
CA ALA A 58 -5.42 -8.68 -8.15
C ALA A 58 -6.51 -8.39 -7.09
N ALA A 59 -6.23 -8.67 -5.81
CA ALA A 59 -7.16 -8.40 -4.73
C ALA A 59 -7.32 -6.88 -4.50
N ALA A 60 -6.22 -6.13 -4.55
CA ALA A 60 -6.26 -4.67 -4.41
C ALA A 60 -6.96 -3.98 -5.58
N ALA A 61 -6.78 -4.48 -6.80
CA ALA A 61 -7.43 -3.94 -8.01
C ALA A 61 -8.93 -4.26 -8.09
N ALA A 62 -9.41 -5.28 -7.35
CA ALA A 62 -10.84 -5.56 -7.24
C ALA A 62 -11.62 -4.42 -6.57
N ILE A 63 -10.92 -3.57 -5.80
CA ILE A 63 -11.48 -2.35 -5.23
C ILE A 63 -11.11 -1.17 -6.15
N PRO A 64 -12.12 -0.50 -6.75
CA PRO A 64 -11.87 0.61 -7.66
C PRO A 64 -11.08 1.74 -7.00
N GLN A 65 -10.23 2.41 -7.78
CA GLN A 65 -9.67 3.67 -7.31
C GLN A 65 -10.75 4.77 -7.36
N GLY A 66 -10.86 5.55 -6.30
CA GLY A 66 -11.44 6.88 -6.32
C GLY A 66 -10.46 7.98 -6.76
N ASP A 67 -10.65 9.17 -6.22
CA ASP A 67 -10.00 10.39 -6.72
C ASP A 67 -8.57 10.61 -6.19
N HIS A 68 -8.20 9.97 -5.08
CA HIS A 68 -6.87 10.13 -4.49
C HIS A 68 -5.87 9.20 -5.17
N ARG A 69 -4.69 9.70 -5.55
CA ARG A 69 -3.60 8.97 -6.20
C ARG A 69 -2.27 9.38 -5.55
N CYS A 70 -1.24 8.54 -5.65
CA CYS A 70 0.10 9.02 -5.34
C CYS A 70 0.48 10.20 -6.25
N GLN A 71 1.17 11.20 -5.70
CA GLN A 71 1.70 12.37 -6.43
C GLN A 71 3.22 12.34 -6.47
#